data_AF-A0A847AQ17-F1
#
_entry.id   AF-A0A847AQ17-F1
#
_cell.length_a   1.000
_cell.length_b   1.000
_cell.length_c   1.000
_cell.angle_alpha   90.00
_cell.angle_beta   90.00
_cell.angle_gamma   90.00
#
_symmetry.space_group_name_H-M   'P 1'
#
loop_
_entity.id
_entity.type
_entity.pdbx_description
1 polymer ?
#
loop_
_entity_poly.entity_id
_entity_poly.type
_entity_poly.pdbx_seq_one_letter_code
_entity_poly.pdbx_strand_id
1 'polypeptide(L)'
;MKHPDIKKQIIPVHYGQRIINLQIPEKNLVFNLKANDFPPPADEREEILRGILEPVGSARLKDLVSKDAKVVIMGDDRTRVTPQDRIIPFVLDELHAAGVKNSQIKIIIGYGTHRPMTEKEIELKYGRELMDQVEIKGHDCHNNLVDKGVTRRGTHIVVNREVMEADFRIAVGGVLPHHPVGWSGGAKMLLPGIAGVKTTNAMHLLGATEQQLGKIITPCREEMEDFANEVGLHFIVNILQAGKGEILKVVSGHFIEAHREAVRWGEKIFGVKFSRPADITLSSAFPSDYDLTQADKGLFSAELATIHGGEIILLSPCEEGIAPTHGKEMARLAPYDDTTLWKML
;
A
#
# COMPACT_ATOMS: atom_id res chain seq x y z
N MET A 1 33.87 -41.96 0.79
CA MET A 1 34.00 -41.02 -0.35
C MET A 1 33.71 -39.63 0.18
N LYS A 2 34.68 -38.70 0.12
CA LYS A 2 34.40 -37.29 0.42
C LYS A 2 33.52 -36.78 -0.72
N HIS A 3 32.30 -36.31 -0.42
CA HIS A 3 31.53 -35.58 -1.41
C HIS A 3 32.40 -34.43 -1.93
N PRO A 4 32.50 -34.20 -3.26
CA PRO A 4 33.24 -33.07 -3.78
C PRO A 4 32.75 -31.80 -3.08
N ASP A 5 33.66 -30.88 -2.75
CA ASP A 5 33.33 -29.60 -2.12
C ASP A 5 32.38 -28.83 -3.06
N ILE A 6 31.07 -28.96 -2.83
CA ILE A 6 30.05 -28.27 -3.62
C ILE A 6 30.18 -26.80 -3.27
N LYS A 7 30.58 -25.98 -4.26
CA LYS A 7 30.62 -24.53 -4.12
C LYS A 7 29.22 -24.01 -3.77
N LYS A 8 29.13 -23.25 -2.68
CA LYS A 8 27.87 -22.67 -2.19
C LYS A 8 27.96 -21.15 -2.23
N GLN A 9 26.84 -20.51 -2.55
CA GLN A 9 26.64 -19.09 -2.27
C GLN A 9 25.99 -18.92 -0.91
N ILE A 10 26.43 -17.88 -0.20
CA ILE A 10 25.83 -17.44 1.06
C ILE A 10 24.91 -16.27 0.73
N ILE A 11 23.61 -16.45 0.96
CA ILE A 11 22.59 -15.42 0.71
C ILE A 11 22.02 -14.97 2.05
N PRO A 12 22.27 -13.72 2.48
CA PRO A 12 21.68 -13.17 3.69
C PRO A 12 20.20 -12.84 3.43
N VAL A 13 19.31 -13.36 4.29
CA VAL A 13 17.86 -13.16 4.19
C VAL A 13 17.29 -12.75 5.54
N HIS A 14 16.38 -11.77 5.54
CA HIS A 14 15.71 -11.34 6.76
C HIS A 14 14.71 -12.39 7.29
N TYR A 15 14.68 -12.54 8.60
CA TYR A 15 13.64 -13.23 9.37
C TYR A 15 13.32 -12.33 10.57
N GLY A 16 12.37 -11.42 10.40
CA GLY A 16 12.24 -10.25 11.26
C GLY A 16 13.52 -9.42 11.26
N GLN A 17 13.90 -8.95 12.44
CA GLN A 17 15.12 -8.18 12.66
C GLN A 17 16.42 -9.00 12.51
N ARG A 18 16.33 -10.34 12.41
CA ARG A 18 17.50 -11.22 12.28
C ARG A 18 17.83 -11.47 10.81
N ILE A 19 19.11 -11.72 10.53
CA ILE A 19 19.57 -12.16 9.20
C ILE A 19 19.96 -13.63 9.30
N ILE A 20 19.37 -14.47 8.45
CA ILE A 20 19.71 -15.88 8.26
C ILE A 20 20.60 -15.98 7.01
N ASN A 21 21.75 -16.65 7.14
CA ASN A 21 22.67 -16.89 6.03
C ASN A 21 22.36 -18.23 5.37
N LEU A 22 21.59 -18.19 4.29
CA LEU A 22 21.23 -19.38 3.52
C LEU A 22 22.43 -19.85 2.69
N GLN A 23 22.76 -21.14 2.77
CA GLN A 23 23.85 -21.73 2.00
C GLN A 23 23.29 -22.54 0.84
N ILE A 24 23.28 -21.95 -0.36
CA ILE A 24 22.69 -22.56 -1.55
C ILE A 24 23.80 -23.06 -2.48
N PRO A 25 23.83 -24.35 -2.86
CA PRO A 25 24.73 -24.85 -3.91
C PRO A 25 24.62 -24.02 -5.19
N GLU A 26 25.73 -23.58 -5.78
CA GLU A 26 25.71 -22.73 -6.99
C GLU A 26 24.92 -23.34 -8.13
N LYS A 27 25.05 -24.65 -8.32
CA LYS A 27 24.31 -25.41 -9.35
C LYS A 27 22.78 -25.39 -9.17
N ASN A 28 22.29 -25.07 -7.97
CA ASN A 28 20.86 -25.00 -7.66
C ASN A 28 20.33 -23.57 -7.68
N LEU A 29 21.19 -22.55 -7.71
CA LEU A 29 20.77 -21.16 -7.65
C LEU A 29 20.36 -20.67 -9.04
N VAL A 30 19.06 -20.45 -9.25
CA VAL A 30 18.53 -19.90 -10.51
C VAL A 30 18.64 -18.37 -10.53
N PHE A 31 18.29 -17.73 -9.41
CA PHE A 31 18.32 -16.27 -9.24
C PHE A 31 18.40 -15.90 -7.75
N ASN A 32 18.81 -14.65 -7.49
CA ASN A 32 18.70 -13.98 -6.20
C ASN A 32 18.11 -12.58 -6.46
N LEU A 33 16.80 -12.44 -6.27
CA LEU A 33 16.05 -11.25 -6.67
C LEU A 33 15.96 -10.25 -5.51
N LYS A 34 16.25 -9.00 -5.82
CA LYS A 34 15.99 -7.81 -5.00
C LYS A 34 15.41 -6.72 -5.90
N ALA A 35 14.80 -5.69 -5.32
CA ALA A 35 14.44 -4.49 -6.07
C ALA A 35 15.66 -3.98 -6.88
N ASN A 36 15.40 -3.36 -8.03
CA ASN A 36 16.46 -2.86 -8.89
C ASN A 36 17.27 -1.78 -8.15
N ASP A 37 18.56 -1.69 -8.45
CA ASP A 37 19.39 -0.62 -7.92
C ASP A 37 18.95 0.71 -8.56
N PHE A 38 18.13 1.46 -7.83
CA PHE A 38 17.61 2.76 -8.22
C PHE A 38 18.14 3.81 -7.23
N PRO A 39 19.02 4.72 -7.66
CA PRO A 39 19.64 5.67 -6.73
C PRO A 39 18.59 6.64 -6.18
N PRO A 40 18.68 7.01 -4.89
CA PRO A 40 17.87 8.09 -4.33
C PRO A 40 18.20 9.42 -5.01
N PRO A 41 17.29 10.41 -4.94
CA PRO A 41 17.58 11.77 -5.38
C PRO A 41 18.76 12.36 -4.61
N ALA A 42 19.49 13.30 -5.24
CA ALA A 42 20.61 13.99 -4.59
C ALA A 42 20.16 14.83 -3.39
N ASP A 43 18.99 15.47 -3.50
CA ASP A 43 18.29 16.14 -2.41
C ASP A 43 16.85 15.64 -2.36
N GLU A 44 16.51 14.98 -1.26
CA GLU A 44 15.17 14.49 -1.00
C GLU A 44 14.12 15.60 -0.94
N ARG A 45 14.47 16.72 -0.29
CA ARG A 45 13.57 17.85 -0.09
C ARG A 45 13.20 18.49 -1.43
N GLU A 46 14.16 18.54 -2.36
CA GLU A 46 13.92 18.98 -3.73
C GLU A 46 13.02 18.01 -4.51
N GLU A 47 13.20 16.70 -4.37
CA GLU A 47 12.33 15.72 -5.03
C GLU A 47 10.89 15.76 -4.49
N ILE A 48 10.69 15.96 -3.18
CA ILE A 48 9.36 16.15 -2.59
C ILE A 48 8.70 17.41 -3.14
N LEU A 49 9.42 18.55 -3.12
CA LEU A 49 8.91 19.80 -3.68
C LEU A 49 8.54 19.63 -5.15
N ARG A 50 9.45 19.12 -5.97
CA ARG A 50 9.21 18.90 -7.39
C ARG A 50 7.98 18.02 -7.60
N GLY A 51 7.89 16.90 -6.88
CA GLY A 51 6.77 15.97 -7.00
C GLY A 51 5.41 16.57 -6.64
N ILE A 52 5.35 17.53 -5.72
CA ILE A 52 4.12 18.23 -5.31
C ILE A 52 3.79 19.41 -6.23
N LEU A 53 4.81 20.16 -6.65
CA LEU A 53 4.65 21.38 -7.44
C LEU A 53 4.48 21.13 -8.95
N GLU A 54 4.81 19.93 -9.42
CA GLU A 54 4.64 19.48 -10.81
C GLU A 54 3.62 18.32 -10.90
N PRO A 55 2.33 18.58 -10.65
CA PRO A 55 1.30 17.55 -10.70
C PRO A 55 1.07 17.01 -12.11
N VAL A 56 0.77 15.72 -12.19
CA VAL A 56 0.46 14.99 -13.43
C VAL A 56 -1.06 14.94 -13.62
N GLY A 57 -1.53 15.36 -14.80
CA GLY A 57 -2.95 15.32 -15.16
C GLY A 57 -3.84 16.26 -14.34
N SER A 58 -3.27 17.24 -13.61
CA SER A 58 -4.02 18.18 -12.78
C SER A 58 -3.30 19.52 -12.64
N ALA A 59 -4.01 20.55 -12.19
CA ALA A 59 -3.39 21.81 -11.76
C ALA A 59 -2.73 21.63 -10.38
N ARG A 60 -1.96 22.64 -9.94
CA ARG A 60 -1.37 22.65 -8.59
C ARG A 60 -2.45 22.69 -7.53
N LEU A 61 -2.15 22.09 -6.37
CA LEU A 61 -3.08 22.01 -5.26
C LEU A 61 -3.59 23.40 -4.85
N LYS A 62 -2.70 24.39 -4.77
CA LYS A 62 -3.08 25.77 -4.41
C LYS A 62 -4.10 26.42 -5.36
N ASP A 63 -4.15 25.97 -6.61
CA ASP A 63 -5.01 26.51 -7.66
C ASP A 63 -6.34 25.74 -7.75
N LEU A 64 -6.42 24.55 -7.15
CA LEU A 64 -7.61 23.69 -7.12
C LEU A 64 -8.49 23.93 -5.89
N VAL A 65 -7.88 24.24 -4.75
CA VAL A 65 -8.59 24.33 -3.47
C VAL A 65 -9.05 25.75 -3.21
N SER A 66 -10.35 25.92 -2.93
CA SER A 66 -10.87 27.20 -2.44
C SER A 66 -10.36 27.49 -1.03
N LYS A 67 -10.00 28.75 -0.75
CA LYS A 67 -9.62 29.20 0.61
C LYS A 67 -10.66 28.89 1.69
N ASP A 68 -11.94 28.75 1.31
CA ASP A 68 -13.05 28.50 2.22
C ASP A 68 -13.40 27.01 2.35
N ALA A 69 -12.70 26.12 1.63
CA ALA A 69 -12.94 24.69 1.63
C ALA A 69 -12.58 24.03 2.96
N LYS A 70 -13.34 23.01 3.35
CA LYS A 70 -12.91 21.99 4.31
C LYS A 70 -12.10 20.92 3.58
N VAL A 71 -10.89 20.67 4.04
CA VAL A 71 -9.96 19.76 3.38
C VAL A 71 -9.71 18.54 4.26
N VAL A 72 -9.79 17.35 3.66
CA VAL A 72 -9.35 16.12 4.30
C VAL A 72 -8.15 15.55 3.55
N ILE A 73 -7.08 15.29 4.30
CA ILE A 73 -5.90 14.55 3.85
C ILE A 73 -6.03 13.14 4.41
N MET A 74 -5.98 12.13 3.55
CA MET A 74 -5.98 10.73 3.93
C MET A 74 -4.57 10.18 3.84
N GLY A 75 -4.05 9.67 4.95
CA GLY A 75 -2.72 9.09 5.04
C GLY A 75 -2.77 7.60 5.41
N ASP A 76 -1.74 6.85 5.07
CA ASP A 76 -1.67 5.42 5.41
C ASP A 76 -1.24 5.16 6.86
N ASP A 77 -1.49 3.95 7.32
CA ASP A 77 -1.24 3.52 8.70
C ASP A 77 0.17 2.94 8.91
N ARG A 78 0.40 2.35 10.10
CA ARG A 78 1.69 1.73 10.49
C ARG A 78 2.16 0.61 9.55
N THR A 79 1.26 0.01 8.78
CA THR A 79 1.56 -1.13 7.89
C THR A 79 2.27 -0.69 6.62
N ARG A 80 2.41 0.63 6.42
CA ARG A 80 3.14 1.24 5.32
C ARG A 80 4.32 2.02 5.87
N VAL A 81 5.43 2.01 5.13
CA VAL A 81 6.66 2.74 5.48
C VAL A 81 6.72 4.16 4.92
N THR A 82 5.59 4.67 4.39
CA THR A 82 5.46 6.03 3.85
C THR A 82 5.80 7.08 4.91
N PRO A 83 6.74 8.00 4.67
CA PRO A 83 7.13 9.01 5.65
C PRO A 83 6.13 10.19 5.65
N GLN A 84 4.99 10.00 6.32
CA GLN A 84 3.88 10.98 6.32
C GLN A 84 4.32 12.32 6.95
N ASP A 85 5.10 12.25 8.02
CA ASP A 85 5.74 13.38 8.71
C ASP A 85 6.60 14.27 7.79
N ARG A 86 7.24 13.68 6.78
CA ARG A 86 8.08 14.39 5.80
C ARG A 86 7.33 14.88 4.57
N ILE A 87 6.21 14.26 4.20
CA ILE A 87 5.46 14.60 2.98
C ILE A 87 4.33 15.60 3.25
N ILE A 88 3.52 15.35 4.29
CA ILE A 88 2.33 16.16 4.56
C ILE A 88 2.64 17.64 4.80
N PRO A 89 3.75 18.04 5.46
CA PRO A 89 4.08 19.46 5.60
C PRO A 89 4.12 20.22 4.27
N PHE A 90 4.65 19.62 3.21
CA PHE A 90 4.68 20.24 1.87
C PHE A 90 3.29 20.31 1.21
N VAL A 91 2.39 19.40 1.55
CA VAL A 91 0.99 19.46 1.14
C VAL A 91 0.29 20.60 1.88
N LEU A 92 0.57 20.78 3.18
CA LEU A 92 0.05 21.89 3.97
C LEU A 92 0.54 23.24 3.42
N ASP A 93 1.82 23.35 3.03
CA ASP A 93 2.36 24.57 2.43
C ASP A 93 1.57 25.02 1.19
N GLU A 94 1.21 24.10 0.28
CA GLU A 94 0.37 24.43 -0.89
C GLU A 94 -1.07 24.80 -0.49
N LEU A 95 -1.63 24.15 0.53
CA LEU A 95 -2.96 24.50 1.04
C LEU A 95 -2.98 25.88 1.71
N HIS A 96 -1.94 26.22 2.46
CA HIS A 96 -1.76 27.55 3.05
C HIS A 96 -1.57 28.61 1.98
N ALA A 97 -0.83 28.30 0.91
CA ALA A 97 -0.70 29.17 -0.26
C ALA A 97 -2.05 29.40 -0.97
N ALA A 98 -2.98 28.46 -0.88
CA ALA A 98 -4.38 28.60 -1.33
C ALA A 98 -5.24 29.43 -0.36
N GLY A 99 -4.72 29.76 0.83
CA GLY A 99 -5.43 30.48 1.89
C GLY A 99 -6.25 29.59 2.84
N VAL A 100 -6.11 28.26 2.76
CA VAL A 100 -6.76 27.31 3.69
C VAL A 100 -6.04 27.32 5.03
N LYS A 101 -6.79 27.44 6.13
CA LYS A 101 -6.23 27.44 7.49
C LYS A 101 -6.18 26.02 8.07
N ASN A 102 -5.27 25.77 9.02
CA ASN A 102 -5.22 24.49 9.74
C ASN A 102 -6.55 24.06 10.36
N SER A 103 -7.37 25.00 10.85
CA SER A 103 -8.71 24.71 11.39
C SER A 103 -9.70 24.15 10.37
N GLN A 104 -9.40 24.23 9.07
CA GLN A 104 -10.19 23.68 7.98
C GLN A 104 -9.65 22.33 7.49
N ILE A 105 -8.50 21.89 8.00
CA ILE A 105 -7.78 20.70 7.56
C ILE A 105 -7.92 19.62 8.62
N LYS A 106 -8.24 18.40 8.17
CA LYS A 106 -8.19 17.20 9.00
C LYS A 106 -7.37 16.12 8.30
N ILE A 107 -6.66 15.32 9.09
CA ILE A 107 -6.01 14.11 8.62
C ILE A 107 -6.82 12.90 9.07
N ILE A 108 -7.19 12.05 8.12
CA ILE A 108 -7.84 10.76 8.40
C ILE A 108 -6.88 9.63 8.04
N ILE A 109 -6.48 8.84 9.05
CA ILE A 109 -5.63 7.67 8.86
C ILE A 109 -6.47 6.54 8.27
N GLY A 110 -6.09 6.07 7.09
CA GLY A 110 -6.75 4.99 6.36
C GLY A 110 -6.32 3.62 6.88
N TYR A 111 -6.99 3.13 7.93
CA TYR A 111 -6.77 1.78 8.46
C TYR A 111 -7.34 0.67 7.57
N GLY A 112 -8.31 0.99 6.71
CA GLY A 112 -9.21 -0.03 6.14
C GLY A 112 -9.81 -0.89 7.26
N THR A 113 -9.55 -2.19 7.22
CA THR A 113 -10.00 -3.12 8.25
C THR A 113 -8.94 -3.46 9.29
N HIS A 114 -7.82 -2.75 9.35
CA HIS A 114 -6.78 -3.00 10.36
C HIS A 114 -7.21 -2.50 11.75
N ARG A 115 -6.47 -2.93 12.79
CA ARG A 115 -6.63 -2.34 14.13
C ARG A 115 -6.25 -0.85 14.13
N PRO A 116 -6.86 -0.03 15.00
CA PRO A 116 -6.40 1.33 15.23
C PRO A 116 -4.92 1.37 15.68
N MET A 117 -4.24 2.45 15.27
CA MET A 117 -2.91 2.78 15.79
C MET A 117 -3.03 3.36 17.20
N THR A 118 -2.04 3.08 18.03
CA THR A 118 -1.84 3.75 19.32
C THR A 118 -1.33 5.18 19.10
N GLU A 119 -1.50 6.06 20.09
CA GLU A 119 -0.99 7.44 19.99
C GLU A 119 0.51 7.50 19.68
N LYS A 120 1.31 6.61 20.29
CA LYS A 120 2.75 6.50 20.01
C LYS A 120 3.03 6.09 18.57
N GLU A 121 2.26 5.16 18.02
CA GLU A 121 2.40 4.77 16.61
C GLU A 121 2.01 5.93 15.67
N ILE A 122 1.00 6.72 16.04
CA ILE A 122 0.59 7.91 15.28
C ILE A 122 1.71 8.96 15.32
N GLU A 123 2.26 9.26 16.49
CA GLU A 123 3.37 10.21 16.65
C GLU A 123 4.61 9.77 15.86
N LEU A 124 4.96 8.48 15.87
CA LEU A 124 6.09 7.96 15.09
C LEU A 124 5.88 8.09 13.57
N LYS A 125 4.64 8.06 13.10
CA LYS A 125 4.29 8.05 11.68
C LYS A 125 4.05 9.44 11.10
N TYR A 126 3.35 10.29 11.86
CA TYR A 126 2.90 11.62 11.45
C TYR A 126 3.73 12.75 12.07
N GLY A 127 4.48 12.47 13.14
CA GLY A 127 5.28 13.46 13.85
C GLY A 127 4.46 14.31 14.81
N ARG A 128 5.07 14.68 15.94
CA ARG A 128 4.45 15.53 16.97
C ARG A 128 4.04 16.90 16.42
N GLU A 129 4.89 17.50 15.60
CA GLU A 129 4.64 18.81 15.01
C GLU A 129 3.35 18.84 14.18
N LEU A 130 3.09 17.79 13.39
CA LEU A 130 1.87 17.71 12.59
C LEU A 130 0.63 17.51 13.47
N MET A 131 0.75 16.66 14.51
CA MET A 131 -0.33 16.43 15.48
C MET A 131 -0.73 17.69 16.25
N ASP A 132 0.22 18.59 16.50
CA ASP A 132 -0.04 19.86 17.20
C ASP A 132 -0.69 20.91 16.27
N GLN A 133 -0.55 20.75 14.95
CA GLN A 133 -1.05 21.69 13.94
C GLN A 133 -2.45 21.36 13.42
N VAL A 134 -2.74 20.08 13.18
CA VAL A 134 -3.98 19.63 12.54
C VAL A 134 -4.57 18.43 13.26
N GLU A 135 -5.90 18.32 13.29
CA GLU A 135 -6.57 17.18 13.89
C GLU A 135 -6.28 15.90 13.09
N ILE A 136 -5.73 14.89 13.75
CA ILE A 136 -5.48 13.56 13.17
C ILE A 136 -6.40 12.53 13.82
N LYS A 137 -7.19 11.82 13.00
CA LYS A 137 -8.12 10.79 13.44
C LYS A 137 -7.96 9.50 12.65
N GLY A 138 -8.18 8.37 13.32
CA GLY A 138 -8.26 7.08 12.65
C GLY A 138 -9.63 6.83 12.02
N HIS A 139 -9.67 6.21 10.84
CA HIS A 139 -10.90 5.65 10.29
C HIS A 139 -11.42 4.49 11.16
N ASP A 140 -12.74 4.35 11.27
CA ASP A 140 -13.39 3.16 11.83
C ASP A 140 -14.26 2.52 10.74
N CYS A 141 -13.94 1.28 10.36
CA CYS A 141 -14.67 0.58 9.30
C CYS A 141 -16.03 0.00 9.74
N HIS A 142 -16.40 0.17 11.01
CA HIS A 142 -17.68 -0.23 11.59
C HIS A 142 -18.56 0.95 12.00
N ASN A 143 -17.98 2.13 12.24
CA ASN A 143 -18.68 3.32 12.74
C ASN A 143 -18.35 4.58 11.94
N ASN A 144 -19.12 5.65 12.14
CA ASN A 144 -18.93 6.94 11.44
C ASN A 144 -18.92 6.80 9.91
N LEU A 145 -19.85 6.01 9.37
CA LEU A 145 -19.99 5.74 7.94
C LEU A 145 -21.25 6.40 7.37
N VAL A 146 -21.24 6.62 6.06
CA VAL A 146 -22.39 7.02 5.25
C VAL A 146 -22.51 6.10 4.04
N ASP A 147 -23.74 5.81 3.65
CA ASP A 147 -24.06 5.13 2.39
C ASP A 147 -24.25 6.17 1.29
N LYS A 148 -23.63 5.94 0.13
CA LYS A 148 -23.67 6.81 -1.05
C LYS A 148 -24.12 6.07 -2.31
N GLY A 149 -24.84 4.97 -2.15
CA GLY A 149 -25.35 4.16 -3.25
C GLY A 149 -24.35 3.09 -3.66
N VAL A 150 -24.13 2.97 -4.97
CA VAL A 150 -23.28 1.93 -5.56
C VAL A 150 -22.39 2.54 -6.63
N THR A 151 -21.20 1.96 -6.80
CA THR A 151 -20.34 2.26 -7.95
C THR A 151 -21.02 1.80 -9.24
N ARG A 152 -20.50 2.25 -10.39
CA ARG A 152 -20.93 1.78 -11.72
C ARG A 152 -20.91 0.24 -11.86
N ARG A 153 -20.03 -0.44 -11.12
CA ARG A 153 -19.85 -1.89 -11.13
C ARG A 153 -20.60 -2.62 -10.00
N GLY A 154 -21.37 -1.87 -9.19
CA GLY A 154 -22.32 -2.42 -8.23
C GLY A 154 -21.80 -2.59 -6.80
N THR A 155 -20.58 -2.15 -6.49
CA THR A 155 -20.08 -2.18 -5.10
C THR A 155 -20.78 -1.10 -4.29
N HIS A 156 -21.35 -1.47 -3.14
CA HIS A 156 -21.94 -0.51 -2.21
C HIS A 156 -20.91 0.50 -1.71
N ILE A 157 -21.25 1.79 -1.75
CA ILE A 157 -20.38 2.86 -1.29
C ILE A 157 -20.70 3.17 0.17
N VAL A 158 -20.14 2.37 1.08
CA VAL A 158 -20.13 2.67 2.52
C VAL A 158 -18.76 3.21 2.91
N VAL A 159 -18.71 4.47 3.35
CA VAL A 159 -17.48 5.26 3.40
C VAL A 159 -17.46 6.19 4.62
N ASN A 160 -16.27 6.57 5.10
CA ASN A 160 -16.10 7.49 6.22
C ASN A 160 -16.87 8.82 6.00
N ARG A 161 -17.71 9.17 6.99
CA ARG A 161 -18.56 10.36 6.96
C ARG A 161 -17.77 11.67 6.89
N GLU A 162 -16.74 11.83 7.72
CA GLU A 162 -15.91 13.04 7.73
C GLU A 162 -15.16 13.20 6.41
N VAL A 163 -14.70 12.08 5.83
CA VAL A 163 -14.12 12.08 4.50
C VAL A 163 -15.14 12.54 3.48
N MET A 164 -16.43 12.18 3.55
CA MET A 164 -17.46 12.63 2.60
C MET A 164 -17.94 14.06 2.81
N GLU A 165 -17.87 14.58 4.03
CA GLU A 165 -18.35 15.93 4.38
C GLU A 165 -17.33 17.03 4.04
N ALA A 166 -16.10 16.68 3.70
CA ALA A 166 -15.11 17.65 3.21
C ALA A 166 -15.48 18.18 1.82
N ASP A 167 -14.97 19.36 1.47
CA ASP A 167 -15.12 19.94 0.14
C ASP A 167 -13.99 19.49 -0.79
N PHE A 168 -12.82 19.15 -0.23
CA PHE A 168 -11.65 18.71 -0.98
C PHE A 168 -10.96 17.51 -0.31
N ARG A 169 -10.56 16.50 -1.10
CA ARG A 169 -10.00 15.23 -0.62
C ARG A 169 -8.66 14.92 -1.26
N ILE A 170 -7.64 14.72 -0.43
CA ILE A 170 -6.27 14.44 -0.85
C ILE A 170 -5.85 13.09 -0.31
N ALA A 171 -5.26 12.21 -1.12
CA ALA A 171 -4.67 10.96 -0.65
C ALA A 171 -3.13 11.03 -0.68
N VAL A 172 -2.47 10.64 0.41
CA VAL A 172 -1.01 10.59 0.53
C VAL A 172 -0.58 9.17 0.90
N GLY A 173 0.14 8.48 0.02
CA GLY A 173 0.49 7.08 0.28
C GLY A 173 1.55 6.49 -0.63
N GLY A 174 2.06 5.33 -0.23
CA GLY A 174 3.09 4.60 -0.97
C GLY A 174 2.55 3.83 -2.20
N VAL A 175 3.34 3.81 -3.28
CA VAL A 175 3.10 2.98 -4.48
C VAL A 175 4.14 1.87 -4.53
N LEU A 176 3.66 0.62 -4.46
CA LEU A 176 4.43 -0.61 -4.60
C LEU A 176 3.56 -1.70 -5.26
N PRO A 177 4.14 -2.76 -5.84
CA PRO A 177 3.37 -3.91 -6.31
C PRO A 177 2.50 -4.46 -5.18
N HIS A 178 1.22 -4.71 -5.45
CA HIS A 178 0.27 -5.16 -4.42
C HIS A 178 -0.82 -6.06 -4.99
N HIS A 179 -0.82 -7.33 -4.63
CA HIS A 179 -1.96 -8.23 -4.86
C HIS A 179 -3.13 -7.86 -3.92
N PRO A 180 -4.40 -7.88 -4.34
CA PRO A 180 -4.93 -8.21 -5.67
C PRO A 180 -5.13 -7.00 -6.61
N VAL A 181 -4.62 -5.83 -6.21
CA VAL A 181 -4.95 -4.54 -6.84
C VAL A 181 -3.97 -4.12 -7.92
N GLY A 182 -2.99 -4.98 -8.22
CA GLY A 182 -1.88 -4.68 -9.11
C GLY A 182 -0.79 -3.88 -8.41
N TRP A 183 -1.10 -2.62 -8.14
CA TRP A 183 -0.23 -1.63 -7.51
C TRP A 183 -0.98 -0.93 -6.37
N SER A 184 -0.30 -0.53 -5.30
CA SER A 184 -0.89 0.28 -4.22
C SER A 184 -0.99 1.76 -4.59
N GLY A 185 -1.42 2.61 -3.65
CA GLY A 185 -1.52 4.06 -3.85
C GLY A 185 -2.72 4.50 -4.69
N GLY A 186 -2.80 5.81 -4.91
CA GLY A 186 -3.94 6.47 -5.55
C GLY A 186 -5.28 6.14 -4.87
N ALA A 187 -6.27 5.74 -5.66
CA ALA A 187 -7.63 5.42 -5.22
C ALA A 187 -7.72 4.35 -4.11
N LYS A 188 -6.66 3.56 -3.88
CA LYS A 188 -6.60 2.57 -2.80
C LYS A 188 -6.74 3.21 -1.40
N MET A 189 -6.38 4.48 -1.26
CA MET A 189 -6.57 5.23 -0.03
C MET A 189 -8.04 5.39 0.35
N LEU A 190 -8.94 5.44 -0.64
CA LEU A 190 -10.37 5.44 -0.42
C LEU A 190 -10.89 4.02 -0.17
N LEU A 191 -10.65 3.13 -1.12
CA LEU A 191 -11.09 1.73 -1.06
C LEU A 191 -9.86 0.82 -1.10
N PRO A 192 -9.49 0.14 -0.01
CA PRO A 192 -10.25 -0.02 1.23
C PRO A 192 -9.97 1.02 2.33
N GLY A 193 -9.02 1.95 2.14
CA GLY A 193 -8.42 2.70 3.25
C GLY A 193 -9.41 3.41 4.20
N ILE A 194 -10.52 3.94 3.70
CA ILE A 194 -11.56 4.60 4.52
C ILE A 194 -12.98 4.06 4.27
N ALA A 195 -13.07 2.84 3.74
CA ALA A 195 -14.32 2.17 3.40
C ALA A 195 -14.77 1.20 4.51
N GLY A 196 -16.09 1.07 4.67
CA GLY A 196 -16.69 0.12 5.61
C GLY A 196 -16.40 -1.34 5.23
N VAL A 197 -16.53 -2.26 6.20
CA VAL A 197 -16.19 -3.68 6.01
C VAL A 197 -16.91 -4.31 4.82
N LYS A 198 -18.21 -4.07 4.64
CA LYS A 198 -18.99 -4.66 3.52
C LYS A 198 -18.42 -4.25 2.15
N THR A 199 -18.15 -2.95 1.98
CA THR A 199 -17.54 -2.38 0.78
C THR A 199 -16.16 -2.98 0.52
N THR A 200 -15.34 -3.04 1.56
CA THR A 200 -13.99 -3.59 1.51
C THR A 200 -14.01 -5.07 1.09
N ASN A 201 -14.89 -5.88 1.69
CA ASN A 201 -15.00 -7.30 1.36
C ASN A 201 -15.44 -7.50 -0.10
N ALA A 202 -16.45 -6.77 -0.57
CA ALA A 202 -16.91 -6.85 -1.95
C ALA A 202 -15.79 -6.56 -2.96
N MET A 203 -14.97 -5.53 -2.70
CA MET A 203 -13.81 -5.25 -3.56
C MET A 203 -12.75 -6.36 -3.53
N HIS A 204 -12.45 -6.92 -2.36
CA HIS A 204 -11.47 -8.02 -2.27
C HIS A 204 -11.94 -9.28 -2.99
N LEU A 205 -13.25 -9.56 -3.04
CA LEU A 205 -13.79 -10.68 -3.82
C LEU A 205 -13.53 -10.55 -5.33
N LEU A 206 -13.53 -9.33 -5.88
CA LEU A 206 -13.14 -9.10 -7.28
C LEU A 206 -11.69 -9.52 -7.55
N GLY A 207 -10.85 -9.47 -6.51
CA GLY A 207 -9.43 -9.75 -6.55
C GLY A 207 -9.06 -11.18 -6.18
N ALA A 208 -9.99 -11.94 -5.61
CA ALA A 208 -9.82 -13.35 -5.24
C ALA A 208 -9.88 -14.26 -6.48
N THR A 209 -9.16 -13.90 -7.54
CA THR A 209 -9.08 -14.65 -8.79
C THR A 209 -7.63 -15.06 -9.05
N GLU A 210 -7.13 -14.89 -10.27
CA GLU A 210 -5.73 -15.15 -10.61
C GLU A 210 -4.77 -14.15 -9.94
N GLN A 211 -3.49 -14.47 -9.91
CA GLN A 211 -2.44 -13.56 -9.45
C GLN A 211 -2.47 -12.22 -10.22
N GLN A 212 -2.58 -11.11 -9.48
CA GLN A 212 -2.67 -9.75 -10.02
C GLN A 212 -1.44 -8.87 -9.74
N LEU A 213 -0.47 -9.31 -8.95
CA LEU A 213 0.68 -8.50 -8.53
C LEU A 213 1.39 -7.83 -9.73
N GLY A 214 1.54 -6.51 -9.68
CA GLY A 214 2.22 -5.74 -10.71
C GLY A 214 1.41 -5.46 -11.99
N LYS A 215 0.18 -5.97 -12.14
CA LYS A 215 -0.70 -5.59 -13.26
C LYS A 215 -1.19 -4.15 -13.09
N ILE A 216 -1.16 -3.34 -14.15
CA ILE A 216 -1.53 -1.91 -14.07
C ILE A 216 -3.04 -1.74 -13.86
N ILE A 217 -3.83 -2.55 -14.57
CA ILE A 217 -5.29 -2.58 -14.52
C ILE A 217 -5.71 -3.96 -14.04
N THR A 218 -6.56 -3.99 -13.02
CA THR A 218 -7.16 -5.20 -12.44
C THR A 218 -8.62 -4.90 -12.12
N PRO A 219 -9.49 -5.91 -11.95
CA PRO A 219 -10.88 -5.68 -11.56
C PRO A 219 -11.00 -4.82 -10.29
N CYS A 220 -10.18 -5.10 -9.26
CA CYS A 220 -10.13 -4.26 -8.06
C CYS A 220 -9.68 -2.83 -8.35
N ARG A 221 -8.69 -2.62 -9.23
CA ARG A 221 -8.20 -1.28 -9.55
C ARG A 221 -9.27 -0.44 -10.25
N GLU A 222 -9.97 -1.02 -11.21
CA GLU A 222 -11.10 -0.35 -11.87
C GLU A 222 -12.20 -0.03 -10.86
N GLU A 223 -12.51 -0.96 -9.96
CA GLU A 223 -13.49 -0.73 -8.89
C GLU A 223 -13.09 0.42 -7.96
N MET A 224 -11.82 0.47 -7.56
CA MET A 224 -11.29 1.56 -6.73
C MET A 224 -11.39 2.91 -7.44
N GLU A 225 -11.14 2.95 -8.75
CA GLU A 225 -11.20 4.17 -9.54
C GLU A 225 -12.64 4.63 -9.77
N ASP A 226 -13.58 3.71 -10.02
CA ASP A 226 -15.02 4.01 -10.05
C ASP A 226 -15.48 4.52 -8.67
N PHE A 227 -15.07 3.87 -7.57
CA PHE A 227 -15.36 4.31 -6.20
C PHE A 227 -14.81 5.73 -5.91
N ALA A 228 -13.57 5.99 -6.32
CA ALA A 228 -12.92 7.28 -6.11
C ALA A 228 -13.59 8.41 -6.91
N ASN A 229 -14.10 8.10 -8.10
CA ASN A 229 -14.88 9.04 -8.89
C ASN A 229 -16.19 9.42 -8.18
N GLU A 230 -16.93 8.45 -7.66
CA GLU A 230 -18.21 8.70 -6.94
C GLU A 230 -18.01 9.42 -5.59
N VAL A 231 -16.95 9.09 -4.86
CA VAL A 231 -16.62 9.71 -3.56
C VAL A 231 -15.98 11.10 -3.69
N GLY A 232 -15.34 11.36 -4.83
CA GLY A 232 -14.62 12.60 -5.13
C GLY A 232 -13.20 12.61 -4.56
N LEU A 233 -12.27 11.88 -5.19
CA LEU A 233 -10.84 12.01 -4.95
C LEU A 233 -10.23 13.09 -5.85
N HIS A 234 -9.78 14.19 -5.26
CA HIS A 234 -9.42 15.38 -6.04
C HIS A 234 -7.93 15.44 -6.37
N PHE A 235 -7.08 14.97 -5.46
CA PHE A 235 -5.63 15.04 -5.62
C PHE A 235 -4.96 13.89 -4.90
N ILE A 236 -3.87 13.37 -5.46
CA ILE A 236 -3.05 12.34 -4.80
C ILE A 236 -1.59 12.76 -4.74
N VAL A 237 -0.89 12.28 -3.72
CA VAL A 237 0.57 12.35 -3.59
C VAL A 237 1.06 10.92 -3.34
N ASN A 238 1.71 10.36 -4.36
CA ASN A 238 2.24 9.00 -4.35
C ASN A 238 3.73 9.02 -4.10
N ILE A 239 4.18 8.18 -3.16
CA ILE A 239 5.58 8.05 -2.79
C ILE A 239 6.08 6.68 -3.26
N LEU A 240 7.16 6.67 -4.03
CA LEU A 240 7.98 5.48 -4.25
C LEU A 240 9.21 5.58 -3.37
N GLN A 241 9.50 4.52 -2.63
CA GLN A 241 10.53 4.50 -1.61
C GLN A 241 11.30 3.18 -1.62
N ALA A 242 12.56 3.25 -1.24
CA ALA A 242 13.38 2.08 -0.99
C ALA A 242 13.06 1.48 0.39
N GLY A 243 13.88 0.50 0.81
CA GLY A 243 13.89 0.04 2.20
C GLY A 243 14.12 1.21 3.18
N LYS A 244 13.61 1.07 4.41
CA LYS A 244 13.73 2.07 5.50
C LYS A 244 13.10 3.45 5.25
N GLY A 245 12.21 3.62 4.26
CA GLY A 245 11.48 4.87 4.05
C GLY A 245 12.31 5.99 3.40
N GLU A 246 13.37 5.62 2.69
CA GLU A 246 14.13 6.52 1.80
C GLU A 246 13.31 6.80 0.54
N ILE A 247 13.01 8.08 0.27
CA ILE A 247 12.17 8.49 -0.84
C ILE A 247 12.98 8.42 -2.14
N LEU A 248 12.46 7.70 -3.13
CA LEU A 248 13.06 7.58 -4.46
C LEU A 248 12.35 8.47 -5.50
N LYS A 249 11.04 8.61 -5.36
CA LYS A 249 10.22 9.41 -6.28
C LYS A 249 8.94 9.89 -5.61
N VAL A 250 8.55 11.12 -5.91
CA VAL A 250 7.24 11.68 -5.56
C VAL A 250 6.48 12.06 -6.82
N VAL A 251 5.25 11.58 -6.94
CA VAL A 251 4.36 11.87 -8.07
C VAL A 251 3.01 12.30 -7.53
N SER A 252 2.55 13.49 -7.89
CA SER A 252 1.25 14.01 -7.46
C SER A 252 0.35 14.34 -8.65
N GLY A 253 -0.93 14.64 -8.39
CA GLY A 253 -1.88 15.10 -9.40
C GLY A 253 -3.20 14.34 -9.43
N HIS A 254 -3.76 14.15 -10.62
CA HIS A 254 -5.04 13.48 -10.83
C HIS A 254 -4.95 11.99 -10.44
N PHE A 255 -5.99 11.47 -9.80
CA PHE A 255 -5.89 10.20 -9.09
C PHE A 255 -5.65 8.98 -9.98
N ILE A 256 -5.99 9.05 -11.27
CA ILE A 256 -5.66 8.01 -12.27
C ILE A 256 -4.30 8.31 -12.90
N GLU A 257 -4.12 9.48 -13.48
CA GLU A 257 -2.94 9.79 -14.30
C GLU A 257 -1.65 9.83 -13.47
N ALA A 258 -1.68 10.47 -12.30
CA ALA A 258 -0.53 10.49 -11.39
C ALA A 258 -0.24 9.10 -10.82
N HIS A 259 -1.25 8.25 -10.62
CA HIS A 259 -1.04 6.86 -10.23
C HIS A 259 -0.38 6.07 -11.37
N ARG A 260 -0.80 6.24 -12.63
CA ARG A 260 -0.15 5.58 -13.78
C ARG A 260 1.29 6.04 -13.98
N GLU A 261 1.59 7.33 -13.79
CA GLU A 261 2.98 7.81 -13.79
C GLU A 261 3.79 7.20 -12.64
N ALA A 262 3.23 7.15 -11.42
CA ALA A 262 3.88 6.49 -10.29
C ALA A 262 4.17 5.01 -10.57
N VAL A 263 3.22 4.29 -11.18
CA VAL A 263 3.41 2.88 -11.60
C VAL A 263 4.53 2.75 -12.63
N ARG A 264 4.64 3.66 -13.61
CA ARG A 264 5.75 3.65 -14.59
C ARG A 264 7.13 3.81 -13.93
N TRP A 265 7.24 4.60 -12.85
CA TRP A 265 8.46 4.62 -12.03
C TRP A 265 8.61 3.35 -11.20
N GLY A 266 7.51 2.85 -10.63
CA GLY A 266 7.48 1.62 -9.84
C GLY A 266 7.96 0.40 -10.61
N GLU A 267 7.62 0.26 -11.89
CA GLU A 267 8.11 -0.83 -12.74
C GLU A 267 9.64 -0.79 -12.89
N LYS A 268 10.24 0.41 -12.96
CA LYS A 268 11.70 0.56 -13.03
C LYS A 268 12.37 0.21 -11.70
N ILE A 269 11.73 0.52 -10.57
CA ILE A 269 12.29 0.33 -9.23
C ILE A 269 12.09 -1.12 -8.74
N PHE A 270 10.88 -1.65 -8.89
CA PHE A 270 10.46 -2.93 -8.30
C PHE A 270 10.29 -4.06 -9.33
N GLY A 271 10.30 -3.76 -10.63
CA GLY A 271 10.15 -4.75 -11.70
C GLY A 271 11.44 -5.49 -11.99
N VAL A 272 11.60 -6.67 -11.38
CA VAL A 272 12.81 -7.49 -11.52
C VAL A 272 12.60 -8.56 -12.59
N LYS A 273 13.60 -8.75 -13.45
CA LYS A 273 13.62 -9.83 -14.46
C LYS A 273 14.35 -11.05 -13.92
N PHE A 274 13.83 -12.23 -14.22
CA PHE A 274 14.48 -13.52 -13.96
C PHE A 274 14.41 -14.41 -15.20
N SER A 275 15.34 -15.34 -15.33
CA SER A 275 15.56 -16.11 -16.57
C SER A 275 14.49 -17.18 -16.81
N ARG A 276 14.09 -17.89 -15.75
CA ARG A 276 13.04 -18.92 -15.75
C ARG A 276 12.50 -19.10 -14.33
N PRO A 277 11.25 -19.54 -14.15
CA PRO A 277 10.76 -19.93 -12.84
C PRO A 277 11.60 -21.08 -12.23
N ALA A 278 11.67 -21.11 -10.90
CA ALA A 278 12.38 -22.14 -10.14
C ALA A 278 11.42 -23.22 -9.63
N ASP A 279 11.96 -24.42 -9.36
CA ASP A 279 11.22 -25.51 -8.72
C ASP A 279 10.88 -25.19 -7.26
N ILE A 280 11.78 -24.47 -6.59
CA ILE A 280 11.63 -23.99 -5.21
C ILE A 280 12.02 -22.51 -5.17
N THR A 281 11.17 -21.67 -4.59
CA THR A 281 11.52 -20.28 -4.26
C THR A 281 11.56 -20.05 -2.76
N LEU A 282 12.41 -19.12 -2.34
CA LEU A 282 12.51 -18.68 -0.95
C LEU A 282 12.21 -17.19 -0.92
N SER A 283 11.30 -16.78 -0.04
CA SER A 283 10.85 -15.40 0.05
C SER A 283 10.84 -14.93 1.49
N SER A 284 11.25 -13.69 1.71
CA SER A 284 11.15 -13.01 2.99
C SER A 284 10.17 -11.86 2.86
N ALA A 285 9.26 -11.75 3.82
CA ALA A 285 8.27 -10.67 3.83
C ALA A 285 8.72 -9.44 4.63
N PHE A 286 9.91 -9.46 5.23
CA PHE A 286 10.43 -8.33 6.00
C PHE A 286 10.48 -7.04 5.16
N PRO A 287 10.07 -5.87 5.69
CA PRO A 287 9.63 -5.62 7.08
C PRO A 287 8.12 -5.78 7.31
N SER A 288 7.38 -6.33 6.34
CA SER A 288 5.94 -6.59 6.43
C SER A 288 5.65 -8.00 6.96
N ASP A 289 6.33 -8.41 8.02
CA ASP A 289 6.36 -9.80 8.53
C ASP A 289 5.91 -9.94 9.99
N TYR A 290 5.13 -8.97 10.47
CA TYR A 290 4.58 -8.99 11.84
C TYR A 290 3.45 -9.99 12.02
N ASP A 291 2.63 -10.29 11.00
CA ASP A 291 1.63 -11.37 11.04
C ASP A 291 1.55 -12.12 9.70
N LEU A 292 0.86 -13.27 9.66
CA LEU A 292 0.75 -14.07 8.44
C LEU A 292 -0.05 -13.38 7.32
N THR A 293 -1.04 -12.53 7.64
CA THR A 293 -1.80 -11.75 6.63
C THR A 293 -0.98 -10.67 5.93
N GLN A 294 0.23 -10.41 6.42
CA GLN A 294 1.15 -9.45 5.83
C GLN A 294 2.34 -10.17 5.22
N ALA A 295 2.76 -11.25 5.87
CA ALA A 295 3.78 -12.14 5.36
C ALA A 295 3.35 -12.88 4.08
N ASP A 296 2.05 -13.11 3.89
CA ASP A 296 1.48 -13.70 2.67
C ASP A 296 1.85 -12.91 1.38
N LYS A 297 2.16 -11.62 1.50
CA LYS A 297 2.67 -10.80 0.38
C LYS A 297 3.94 -11.37 -0.22
N GLY A 298 4.77 -12.01 0.61
CA GLY A 298 5.97 -12.74 0.17
C GLY A 298 5.64 -13.96 -0.68
N LEU A 299 4.45 -14.56 -0.52
CA LEU A 299 3.98 -15.67 -1.35
C LEU A 299 3.63 -15.21 -2.76
N PHE A 300 2.93 -14.07 -2.89
CA PHE A 300 2.50 -13.56 -4.20
C PHE A 300 3.67 -13.19 -5.12
N SER A 301 4.76 -12.64 -4.57
CA SER A 301 5.97 -12.38 -5.36
C SER A 301 6.71 -13.67 -5.73
N ALA A 302 6.75 -14.64 -4.82
CA ALA A 302 7.40 -15.92 -5.03
C ALA A 302 6.65 -16.80 -6.05
N GLU A 303 5.32 -16.78 -6.02
CA GLU A 303 4.44 -17.52 -6.94
C GLU A 303 4.77 -17.20 -8.40
N LEU A 304 4.96 -15.91 -8.73
CA LEU A 304 5.34 -15.49 -10.09
C LEU A 304 6.65 -16.11 -10.57
N ALA A 305 7.56 -16.44 -9.66
CA ALA A 305 8.87 -16.99 -9.94
C ALA A 305 8.98 -18.50 -9.67
N THR A 306 7.86 -19.17 -9.37
CA THR A 306 7.80 -20.61 -9.07
C THR A 306 7.04 -21.35 -10.17
N ILE A 307 7.48 -22.56 -10.55
CA ILE A 307 6.72 -23.39 -11.49
C ILE A 307 5.38 -23.84 -10.89
N HIS A 308 4.41 -24.15 -11.76
CA HIS A 308 3.18 -24.79 -11.31
C HIS A 308 3.49 -26.15 -10.66
N GLY A 309 2.98 -26.38 -9.44
CA GLY A 309 3.28 -27.57 -8.63
C GLY A 309 4.63 -27.52 -7.90
N GLY A 310 5.37 -26.42 -7.98
CA GLY A 310 6.59 -26.18 -7.20
C GLY A 310 6.32 -25.77 -5.75
N GLU A 311 7.40 -25.52 -5.00
CA GLU A 311 7.32 -25.18 -3.57
C GLU A 311 7.76 -23.73 -3.30
N ILE A 312 7.07 -23.07 -2.37
CA ILE A 312 7.44 -21.75 -1.87
C ILE A 312 7.76 -21.88 -0.38
N ILE A 313 8.97 -21.46 0.01
CA ILE A 313 9.39 -21.37 1.41
C ILE A 313 9.32 -19.91 1.84
N LEU A 314 8.33 -19.58 2.66
CA LEU A 314 8.18 -18.26 3.27
C LEU A 314 8.97 -18.17 4.58
N LEU A 315 9.88 -17.21 4.66
CA LEU A 315 10.71 -16.90 5.82
C LEU A 315 10.12 -15.68 6.54
N SER A 316 9.32 -15.92 7.58
CA SER A 316 8.66 -14.87 8.35
C SER A 316 8.44 -15.29 9.81
N PRO A 317 8.76 -14.45 10.81
CA PRO A 317 8.50 -14.76 12.22
C PRO A 317 7.02 -14.65 12.60
N CYS A 318 6.24 -13.78 11.94
CA CYS A 318 4.83 -13.51 12.25
C CYS A 318 4.57 -13.35 13.76
N GLU A 319 5.30 -12.45 14.43
CA GLU A 319 5.29 -12.29 15.90
C GLU A 319 3.90 -11.94 16.49
N GLU A 320 3.03 -11.28 15.71
CA GLU A 320 1.63 -10.96 16.04
C GLU A 320 0.65 -12.11 15.67
N GLY A 321 1.14 -13.24 15.16
CA GLY A 321 0.37 -14.46 14.87
C GLY A 321 -0.16 -14.54 13.42
N ILE A 322 -1.29 -15.23 13.23
CA ILE A 322 -1.83 -15.51 11.89
C ILE A 322 -2.59 -14.29 11.32
N ALA A 323 -3.64 -13.86 12.01
CA ALA A 323 -4.51 -12.78 11.54
C ALA A 323 -5.06 -12.03 12.76
N PRO A 324 -4.29 -11.13 13.40
CA PRO A 324 -4.69 -10.49 14.65
C PRO A 324 -6.02 -9.75 14.54
N THR A 325 -6.36 -9.22 13.36
CA THR A 325 -7.64 -8.52 13.14
C THR A 325 -8.79 -9.46 12.75
N HIS A 326 -8.50 -10.51 11.96
CA HIS A 326 -9.52 -11.38 11.36
C HIS A 326 -9.52 -12.80 11.94
N GLY A 327 -8.84 -13.03 13.06
CA GLY A 327 -8.47 -14.36 13.53
C GLY A 327 -9.64 -15.31 13.77
N LYS A 328 -10.76 -14.81 14.30
CA LYS A 328 -11.98 -15.62 14.48
C LYS A 328 -12.56 -16.08 13.14
N GLU A 329 -12.61 -15.18 12.17
CA GLU A 329 -13.16 -15.46 10.85
C GLU A 329 -12.24 -16.38 10.06
N MET A 330 -10.93 -16.12 10.09
CA MET A 330 -9.93 -17.01 9.51
C MET A 330 -9.99 -18.41 10.12
N ALA A 331 -10.08 -18.53 11.45
CA ALA A 331 -10.21 -19.83 12.10
C ALA A 331 -11.52 -20.55 11.73
N ARG A 332 -12.61 -19.80 11.52
CA ARG A 332 -13.89 -20.34 11.06
C ARG A 332 -13.82 -20.86 9.62
N LEU A 333 -13.09 -20.17 8.74
CA LEU A 333 -13.03 -20.46 7.31
C LEU A 333 -11.89 -21.41 6.92
N ALA A 334 -10.79 -21.44 7.67
CA ALA A 334 -9.59 -22.25 7.40
C ALA A 334 -9.82 -23.75 7.16
N PRO A 335 -10.84 -24.43 7.75
CA PRO A 335 -11.09 -25.85 7.48
C PRO A 335 -11.66 -26.15 6.08
N TYR A 336 -12.12 -25.14 5.34
CA TYR A 336 -12.81 -25.35 4.06
C TYR A 336 -11.86 -25.19 2.87
N ASP A 337 -12.08 -25.99 1.83
CA ASP A 337 -11.40 -25.83 0.54
C ASP A 337 -11.99 -24.65 -0.26
N ASP A 338 -11.26 -24.19 -1.27
CA ASP A 338 -11.68 -23.08 -2.13
C ASP A 338 -13.08 -23.32 -2.72
N THR A 339 -13.35 -24.54 -3.18
CA THR A 339 -14.65 -24.89 -3.79
C THR A 339 -15.80 -24.71 -2.80
N THR A 340 -15.59 -25.04 -1.53
CA THR A 340 -16.57 -24.86 -0.47
C THR A 340 -16.71 -23.39 -0.11
N LEU A 341 -15.60 -22.66 0.04
CA LEU A 341 -15.62 -21.23 0.32
C LEU A 341 -16.40 -20.45 -0.75
N TRP A 342 -16.20 -20.76 -2.04
CA TRP A 342 -16.95 -20.13 -3.14
C TRP A 342 -18.45 -20.39 -3.11
N LYS A 343 -18.90 -21.53 -2.57
CA LYS A 343 -20.34 -21.82 -2.42
C LYS A 343 -20.98 -21.09 -1.24
N MET A 344 -20.18 -20.56 -0.31
CA MET A 344 -20.66 -19.82 0.86
C MET A 344 -20.88 -18.32 0.57
N LEU A 345 -20.29 -17.82 -0.52
CA LEU A 345 -20.41 -16.45 -1.02
C LEU A 345 -21.61 -16.32 -1.97
#